data_AF-A0A6G1CMW6-F1
#
_entry.id   AF-A0A6G1CMW6-F1
#
_cell.length_a   1.000
_cell.length_b   1.000
_cell.length_c   1.000
_cell.angle_alpha   90.00
_cell.angle_beta   90.00
_cell.angle_gamma   90.00
#
_symmetry.space_group_name_H-M   'P 1'
#
loop_
_entity.id
_entity.type
_entity.pdbx_description
1 polymer ?
#
loop_
_entity_poly.entity_id
_entity_poly.type
_entity_poly.pdbx_seq_one_letter_code
_entity_poly.pdbx_strand_id
1 'polypeptide(L)'
;MYALTRNSTVSLTDYGDYHKKAKRNIMMAMLGFSAQKQFRDARERMINNVLSTLHRLVTGDPHSPLNFREVYTTELFGLSLIESLGEDVSSVYVEELGREVSKEEMFEVLVHDMMMCGIEADWRDYFPYLSWVPNKSFETKVFTAIAKRNAVMRTLIKRQKERIARGEQRLYQEIREVCGDEAVTEDDLPRLPYLNAVFHETLRRHSAVPVLAPRFVHEDTKLGGYDIPAGTQMMVNVYGCHMDDKVWDSPEDWLPERFLGESFDAADRYKTLGFGAGRRICAGSLQAVSITSVAIARFVQELAWRLGEADEGKEDTMQFTALKLHPLHVHLTPRSARRRVNSN
;
A
#
# COMPACT_ATOMS: atom_id res chain seq x y z
N MET A 1 0.64 -9.56 -1.94
CA MET A 1 0.73 -11.03 -2.02
C MET A 1 -0.06 -11.51 -3.22
N TYR A 2 0.62 -12.00 -4.26
CA TYR A 2 0.00 -12.71 -5.38
C TYR A 2 0.06 -14.20 -5.07
N ALA A 3 -1.09 -14.85 -4.98
CA ALA A 3 -1.11 -16.30 -4.88
C ALA A 3 -0.90 -16.89 -6.27
N LEU A 4 0.33 -17.31 -6.53
CA LEU A 4 0.72 -18.01 -7.73
C LEU A 4 0.31 -19.47 -7.61
N THR A 5 -0.36 -19.96 -8.63
CA THR A 5 -0.57 -21.40 -8.81
C THR A 5 0.26 -21.86 -10.01
N ARG A 6 0.48 -23.17 -10.14
CA ARG A 6 1.20 -23.78 -11.27
C ARG A 6 0.75 -23.28 -12.66
N ASN A 7 -0.47 -22.77 -12.79
CA ASN A 7 -1.05 -22.39 -14.08
C ASN A 7 -1.30 -20.88 -14.24
N SER A 8 -1.28 -20.07 -13.18
CA SER A 8 -1.59 -18.61 -13.24
C SER A 8 -1.70 -17.95 -11.86
N THR A 9 -1.70 -16.61 -11.84
CA THR A 9 -2.02 -15.80 -10.67
C THR A 9 -3.53 -15.78 -10.42
N VAL A 10 -3.99 -16.21 -9.24
CA VAL A 10 -5.44 -16.36 -8.94
C VAL A 10 -6.24 -15.06 -9.13
N SER A 11 -5.62 -13.90 -8.91
CA SER A 11 -6.22 -12.58 -9.13
C SER A 11 -6.47 -12.23 -10.60
N LEU A 12 -5.74 -12.86 -11.53
CA LEU A 12 -5.76 -12.58 -12.97
C LEU A 12 -6.44 -13.70 -13.79
N THR A 13 -6.85 -14.79 -13.16
CA THR A 13 -7.59 -15.88 -13.82
C THR A 13 -9.03 -15.51 -14.12
N ASP A 14 -9.66 -16.20 -15.08
CA ASP A 14 -11.08 -16.11 -15.36
C ASP A 14 -11.95 -16.54 -14.18
N TYR A 15 -13.15 -15.97 -14.08
CA TYR A 15 -14.05 -16.29 -12.99
C TYR A 15 -14.76 -17.60 -13.31
N GLY A 16 -14.34 -18.67 -12.65
CA GLY A 16 -14.92 -19.99 -12.81
C GLY A 16 -14.62 -20.87 -11.61
N ASP A 17 -14.86 -22.17 -11.75
CA ASP A 17 -14.70 -23.11 -10.65
C ASP A 17 -13.24 -23.23 -10.20
N TYR A 18 -12.30 -23.06 -11.12
CA TYR A 18 -10.88 -22.94 -10.81
C TYR A 18 -10.59 -21.79 -9.85
N HIS A 19 -10.96 -20.55 -10.23
CA HIS A 19 -10.78 -19.37 -9.39
C HIS A 19 -11.46 -19.53 -8.03
N LYS A 20 -12.71 -20.02 -8.00
CA LYS A 20 -13.45 -20.23 -6.75
C LYS A 20 -12.73 -21.23 -5.84
N LYS A 21 -12.26 -22.36 -6.38
CA LYS A 21 -11.56 -23.40 -5.62
C LYS A 21 -10.20 -22.92 -5.14
N ALA A 22 -9.42 -22.28 -6.01
CA ALA A 22 -8.12 -21.71 -5.65
C ALA A 22 -8.27 -20.64 -4.57
N LYS A 23 -9.16 -19.67 -4.75
CA LYS A 23 -9.45 -18.64 -3.74
C LYS A 23 -9.90 -19.26 -2.43
N ARG A 24 -10.82 -20.23 -2.45
CA ARG A 24 -11.27 -20.92 -1.23
C ARG A 24 -10.11 -21.60 -0.50
N ASN A 25 -9.24 -22.30 -1.22
CA ASN A 25 -8.08 -22.97 -0.61
C ASN A 25 -7.11 -21.95 0.01
N ILE A 26 -6.81 -20.85 -0.69
CA ILE A 26 -5.97 -19.76 -0.19
C ILE A 26 -6.58 -19.14 1.07
N MET A 27 -7.88 -18.87 1.06
CA MET A 27 -8.58 -18.34 2.24
C MET A 27 -8.55 -19.35 3.39
N MET A 28 -8.73 -20.64 3.15
CA MET A 28 -8.70 -21.63 4.24
C MET A 28 -7.29 -21.82 4.82
N ALA A 29 -6.26 -21.78 3.97
CA ALA A 29 -4.89 -22.10 4.38
C ALA A 29 -4.11 -20.90 4.93
N MET A 30 -4.30 -19.70 4.38
CA MET A 30 -3.42 -18.55 4.65
C MET A 30 -4.16 -17.26 5.00
N LEU A 31 -5.16 -16.88 4.20
CA LEU A 31 -5.70 -15.51 4.23
C LEU A 31 -7.02 -15.34 4.99
N GLY A 32 -7.68 -16.43 5.36
CA GLY A 32 -8.93 -16.42 6.11
C GLY A 32 -8.72 -16.25 7.60
N PHE A 33 -9.78 -15.94 8.31
CA PHE A 33 -9.73 -15.56 9.73
C PHE A 33 -8.96 -16.55 10.62
N SER A 34 -9.20 -17.85 10.47
CA SER A 34 -8.51 -18.88 11.27
C SER A 34 -7.01 -18.93 10.96
N ALA A 35 -6.63 -18.86 9.68
CA ALA A 35 -5.23 -18.84 9.27
C ALA A 35 -4.54 -17.55 9.71
N GLN A 36 -5.21 -16.41 9.61
CA GLN A 36 -4.71 -15.14 10.14
C GLN A 36 -4.46 -15.22 11.64
N LYS A 37 -5.33 -15.87 12.41
CA LYS A 37 -5.08 -16.12 13.84
C LYS A 37 -3.85 -17.01 14.07
N GLN A 38 -3.66 -18.05 13.27
CA GLN A 38 -2.51 -18.95 13.34
C GLN A 38 -1.18 -18.21 13.08
N PHE A 39 -1.15 -17.30 12.10
CA PHE A 39 0.07 -16.59 11.70
C PHE A 39 0.30 -15.26 12.44
N ARG A 40 -0.44 -14.99 13.52
CA ARG A 40 -0.31 -13.75 14.31
C ARG A 40 1.13 -13.52 14.77
N ASP A 41 1.76 -14.53 15.38
CA ASP A 41 3.13 -14.42 15.90
C ASP A 41 4.16 -14.18 14.78
N ALA A 42 3.90 -14.66 13.56
CA ALA A 42 4.75 -14.36 12.41
C ALA A 42 4.66 -12.88 12.01
N ARG A 43 3.45 -12.29 12.03
CA ARG A 43 3.24 -10.86 11.76
C ARG A 43 3.83 -9.97 12.83
N GLU A 44 3.68 -10.33 14.10
CA GLU A 44 4.30 -9.59 15.20
C GLU A 44 5.83 -9.63 15.12
N ARG A 45 6.40 -10.79 14.81
CA ARG A 45 7.85 -10.93 14.58
C ARG A 45 8.32 -10.06 13.41
N MET A 46 7.61 -10.06 12.28
CA MET A 46 7.92 -9.20 11.12
C MET A 46 7.99 -7.72 11.56
N ILE A 47 6.97 -7.22 12.27
CA ILE A 47 6.93 -5.82 12.71
C ILE A 47 8.07 -5.51 13.69
N ASN A 48 8.35 -6.43 14.62
CA ASN A 48 9.45 -6.28 15.57
C ASN A 48 10.84 -6.29 14.89
N ASN A 49 11.03 -7.10 13.83
CA ASN A 49 12.26 -7.12 13.04
C ASN A 49 12.46 -5.80 12.28
N VAL A 50 11.40 -5.28 11.66
CA VAL A 50 11.43 -3.97 10.99
C VAL A 50 11.84 -2.89 12.00
N LEU A 51 11.17 -2.82 13.15
CA LEU A 51 11.48 -1.84 14.19
C LEU A 51 12.91 -1.99 14.72
N SER A 52 13.36 -3.21 15.00
CA SER A 52 14.73 -3.49 15.45
C SER A 52 15.76 -2.99 14.44
N THR A 53 15.51 -3.24 13.15
CA THR A 53 16.37 -2.77 12.05
C THR A 53 16.37 -1.24 11.97
N LEU A 54 15.20 -0.59 12.05
CA LEU A 54 15.10 0.87 12.04
C LEU A 54 15.83 1.48 13.23
N HIS A 55 15.61 1.00 14.45
CA HIS A 55 16.32 1.47 15.65
C HIS A 55 17.83 1.29 15.50
N ARG A 56 18.31 0.14 15.01
CA ARG A 56 19.73 -0.10 14.76
C ARG A 56 20.31 0.90 13.75
N LEU A 57 19.63 1.14 12.64
CA LEU A 57 20.08 2.09 11.62
C LEU A 57 20.12 3.53 12.16
N VAL A 58 19.08 3.94 12.89
CA VAL A 58 19.00 5.29 13.49
C VAL A 58 20.05 5.49 14.58
N THR A 59 20.32 4.49 15.42
CA THR A 59 21.35 4.60 16.46
C THR A 59 22.78 4.60 15.87
N GLY A 60 22.99 3.91 14.75
CA GLY A 60 24.28 3.85 14.07
C GLY A 60 24.62 5.12 13.30
N ASP A 61 23.64 5.75 12.66
CA ASP A 61 23.78 7.01 11.92
C ASP A 61 22.51 7.88 12.02
N PRO A 62 22.36 8.68 13.11
CA PRO A 62 21.13 9.41 13.42
C PRO A 62 20.74 10.50 12.41
N HIS A 63 21.65 10.91 11.54
CA HIS A 63 21.43 11.99 10.59
C HIS A 63 21.26 11.50 9.16
N SER A 64 21.56 10.23 8.87
CA SER A 64 21.41 9.69 7.53
C SER A 64 19.94 9.45 7.17
N PRO A 65 19.52 9.86 5.96
CA PRO A 65 18.20 9.51 5.45
C PRO A 65 18.11 7.99 5.22
N LEU A 66 17.01 7.38 5.66
CA LEU A 66 16.76 5.95 5.48
C LEU A 66 15.78 5.71 4.33
N ASN A 67 16.09 4.72 3.47
CA ASN A 67 15.14 4.19 2.50
C ASN A 67 14.17 3.24 3.22
N PHE A 68 13.01 3.76 3.60
CA PHE A 68 12.02 2.99 4.36
C PHE A 68 11.47 1.78 3.60
N ARG A 69 11.41 1.87 2.26
CA ARG A 69 10.86 0.82 1.40
C ARG A 69 11.68 -0.46 1.51
N GLU A 70 13.00 -0.36 1.44
CA GLU A 70 13.91 -1.53 1.47
C GLU A 70 13.77 -2.35 2.75
N VAL A 71 13.72 -1.68 3.91
CA VAL A 71 13.60 -2.38 5.21
C VAL A 71 12.26 -3.11 5.33
N TYR A 72 11.17 -2.51 4.84
CA TYR A 72 9.84 -3.06 4.97
C TYR A 72 9.56 -4.19 3.97
N THR A 73 10.08 -4.07 2.75
CA THR A 73 9.83 -5.03 1.66
C THR A 73 10.39 -6.41 1.98
N THR A 74 11.61 -6.51 2.48
CA THR A 74 12.25 -7.79 2.79
C THR A 74 11.51 -8.56 3.87
N GLU A 75 11.13 -7.89 4.96
CA GLU A 75 10.39 -8.52 6.07
C GLU A 75 8.97 -8.93 5.63
N LEU A 76 8.30 -8.14 4.79
CA LEU A 76 6.97 -8.47 4.27
C LEU A 76 7.01 -9.69 3.33
N PHE A 77 8.07 -9.81 2.53
CA PHE A 77 8.30 -10.98 1.68
C PHE A 77 8.62 -12.22 2.52
N GLY A 78 9.47 -12.09 3.55
CA GLY A 78 9.75 -13.18 4.51
C GLY A 78 8.49 -13.69 5.22
N LEU A 79 7.60 -12.80 5.68
CA LEU A 79 6.30 -13.20 6.22
C LEU A 79 5.48 -14.00 5.19
N SER A 80 5.49 -13.58 3.93
CA SER A 80 4.77 -14.29 2.86
C SER A 80 5.34 -15.70 2.63
N LEU A 81 6.65 -15.89 2.77
CA LEU A 81 7.29 -17.21 2.71
C LEU A 81 6.89 -18.07 3.91
N ILE A 82 6.88 -17.52 5.12
CA ILE A 82 6.46 -18.25 6.33
C ILE A 82 4.99 -18.72 6.20
N GLU A 83 4.11 -17.85 5.72
CA GLU A 83 2.69 -18.20 5.60
C GLU A 83 2.43 -19.22 4.48
N SER A 84 3.25 -19.22 3.43
CA SER A 84 3.06 -20.11 2.27
C SER A 84 3.81 -21.43 2.37
N LEU A 85 5.01 -21.43 2.94
CA LEU A 85 5.91 -22.58 3.03
C LEU A 85 6.10 -23.09 4.46
N GLY A 86 5.71 -22.31 5.47
CA GLY A 86 5.88 -22.64 6.88
C GLY A 86 7.21 -22.17 7.49
N GLU A 87 8.12 -21.63 6.68
CA GLU A 87 9.45 -21.19 7.11
C GLU A 87 9.92 -19.93 6.37
N ASP A 88 10.84 -19.18 6.99
CA ASP A 88 11.48 -18.03 6.38
C ASP A 88 12.72 -18.46 5.60
N VAL A 89 12.60 -18.54 4.28
CA VAL A 89 13.66 -19.08 3.42
C VAL A 89 14.63 -17.98 3.00
N SER A 90 15.92 -18.14 3.32
CA SER A 90 16.98 -17.20 2.93
C SER A 90 17.42 -17.34 1.48
N SER A 91 17.50 -18.57 0.97
CA SER A 91 17.81 -18.90 -0.42
C SER A 91 17.20 -20.24 -0.80
N VAL A 92 16.95 -20.44 -2.10
CA VAL A 92 16.47 -21.71 -2.66
C VAL A 92 17.33 -22.08 -3.85
N TYR A 93 17.75 -23.34 -3.94
CA TYR A 93 18.37 -23.86 -5.15
C TYR A 93 17.30 -24.08 -6.22
N VAL A 94 17.45 -23.41 -7.37
CA VAL A 94 16.54 -23.52 -8.51
C VAL A 94 17.23 -24.34 -9.59
N GLU A 95 16.73 -25.55 -9.82
CA GLU A 95 17.33 -26.53 -10.72
C GLU A 95 17.47 -25.98 -12.15
N GLU A 96 16.45 -25.27 -12.63
CA GLU A 96 16.42 -24.65 -13.96
C GLU A 96 17.44 -23.52 -14.13
N LEU A 97 17.85 -22.87 -13.04
CA LEU A 97 18.88 -21.83 -13.04
C LEU A 97 20.26 -22.39 -12.68
N GLY A 98 20.34 -23.65 -12.22
CA GLY A 98 21.56 -24.31 -11.80
C GLY A 98 22.28 -23.62 -10.63
N ARG A 99 21.57 -22.81 -9.84
CA ARG A 99 22.16 -22.03 -8.73
C ARG A 99 21.16 -21.73 -7.62
N GLU A 100 21.69 -21.30 -6.48
CA GLU A 100 20.88 -20.68 -5.44
C GLU A 100 20.39 -19.30 -5.86
N VAL A 101 19.14 -19.02 -5.51
CA VAL A 101 18.46 -17.73 -5.66
C VAL A 101 18.22 -17.17 -4.27
N SER A 102 18.68 -15.95 -4.02
CA SER A 102 18.52 -15.31 -2.70
C SER A 102 17.10 -14.81 -2.49
N LYS A 103 16.75 -14.50 -1.23
CA LYS A 103 15.46 -13.89 -0.87
C LYS A 103 15.16 -12.61 -1.66
N GLU A 104 16.16 -11.77 -1.87
CA GLU A 104 16.04 -10.53 -2.63
C GLU A 104 15.74 -10.82 -4.10
N GLU A 105 16.46 -11.77 -4.70
CA GLU A 105 16.22 -12.16 -6.09
C GLU A 105 14.85 -12.84 -6.27
N MET A 106 14.41 -13.64 -5.28
CA MET A 106 13.05 -14.20 -5.27
C MET A 106 11.99 -13.09 -5.24
N PHE A 107 12.18 -12.03 -4.44
CA PHE A 107 11.26 -10.89 -4.42
C PHE A 107 11.20 -10.19 -5.79
N GLU A 108 12.36 -9.93 -6.41
CA GLU A 108 12.44 -9.28 -7.72
C GLU A 108 11.66 -10.08 -8.77
N VAL A 109 11.96 -11.37 -8.91
CA VAL A 109 11.32 -12.22 -9.94
C VAL A 109 9.83 -12.43 -9.67
N LEU A 110 9.45 -12.73 -8.43
CA LEU A 110 8.07 -13.16 -8.11
C LEU A 110 7.10 -11.99 -7.91
N VAL A 111 7.61 -10.79 -7.64
CA VAL A 111 6.78 -9.64 -7.31
C VAL A 111 7.09 -8.45 -8.21
N HIS A 112 8.34 -8.02 -8.27
CA HIS A 112 8.70 -6.82 -9.01
C HIS A 112 8.53 -7.01 -10.53
N ASP A 113 9.21 -8.01 -11.11
CA ASP A 113 9.22 -8.24 -12.57
C ASP A 113 7.82 -8.53 -13.11
N MET A 114 7.03 -9.32 -12.38
CA MET A 114 5.64 -9.59 -12.76
C MET A 114 4.78 -8.30 -12.79
N MET A 115 5.09 -7.32 -11.93
CA MET A 115 4.42 -6.02 -11.95
C MET A 115 4.97 -5.11 -13.06
N MET A 116 6.26 -5.23 -13.40
CA MET A 116 6.90 -4.51 -14.50
C MET A 116 6.41 -4.96 -15.88
N CYS A 117 6.08 -6.25 -16.05
CA CYS A 117 5.48 -6.78 -17.28
C CYS A 117 4.15 -6.12 -17.68
N GLY A 118 3.49 -5.37 -16.78
CA GLY A 118 2.29 -4.60 -17.08
C GLY A 118 2.54 -3.19 -17.65
N ILE A 119 3.80 -2.82 -17.93
CA ILE A 119 4.22 -1.42 -18.05
C ILE A 119 5.04 -1.13 -19.32
N GLU A 120 5.61 -2.14 -19.98
CA GLU A 120 6.46 -1.87 -21.15
C GLU A 120 5.68 -1.85 -22.47
N ALA A 121 5.41 -0.64 -22.95
CA ALA A 121 5.35 -0.34 -24.37
C ALA A 121 6.23 0.91 -24.63
N ASP A 122 7.28 0.79 -25.44
CA ASP A 122 8.04 1.95 -25.92
C ASP A 122 7.17 2.68 -26.94
N TRP A 123 6.82 3.93 -26.65
CA TRP A 123 5.98 4.73 -27.54
C TRP A 123 6.72 5.16 -28.83
N ARG A 124 8.05 4.99 -28.90
CA ARG A 124 8.86 5.20 -30.12
C ARG A 124 8.89 3.97 -31.02
N ASP A 125 8.48 2.80 -30.53
CA ASP A 125 8.28 1.59 -31.35
C ASP A 125 7.06 1.71 -32.28
N TYR A 126 6.22 2.73 -32.06
CA TYR A 126 5.13 3.02 -32.96
C TYR A 126 5.55 3.96 -34.11
N PHE A 127 6.53 4.87 -33.94
CA PHE A 127 6.96 5.82 -34.99
C PHE A 127 8.43 6.32 -34.87
N PRO A 128 9.43 5.57 -35.35
CA PRO A 128 10.86 5.88 -35.21
C PRO A 128 11.36 7.17 -35.90
N TYR A 129 10.60 7.72 -36.85
CA TYR A 129 11.01 8.82 -37.74
C TYR A 129 10.68 10.23 -37.21
N LEU A 130 10.09 10.35 -36.01
CA LEU A 130 9.70 11.64 -35.40
C LEU A 130 10.65 12.11 -34.29
N SER A 131 11.77 11.41 -34.08
CA SER A 131 12.72 11.64 -32.98
C SER A 131 13.49 12.98 -33.03
N TRP A 132 13.34 13.77 -34.10
CA TRP A 132 14.19 14.92 -34.39
C TRP A 132 13.47 16.29 -34.43
N VAL A 133 12.17 16.38 -34.12
CA VAL A 133 11.39 17.63 -34.27
C VAL A 133 11.34 18.44 -32.95
N PRO A 134 11.99 19.62 -32.84
CA PRO A 134 11.98 20.45 -31.63
C PRO A 134 10.79 21.44 -31.60
N ASN A 135 10.15 21.66 -30.45
CA ASN A 135 9.02 22.61 -30.31
C ASN A 135 9.21 23.58 -29.13
N LYS A 136 10.20 24.48 -29.29
CA LYS A 136 10.66 25.40 -28.23
C LYS A 136 9.62 26.40 -27.71
N SER A 137 8.58 26.75 -28.49
CA SER A 137 7.53 27.68 -28.04
C SER A 137 6.46 27.03 -27.15
N PHE A 138 6.20 25.74 -27.36
CA PHE A 138 5.36 24.90 -26.50
C PHE A 138 6.12 24.52 -25.23
N GLU A 139 7.38 24.11 -25.37
CA GLU A 139 8.28 23.80 -24.26
C GLU A 139 8.35 24.96 -23.25
N THR A 140 8.52 26.21 -23.69
CA THR A 140 8.60 27.37 -22.78
C THR A 140 7.29 27.64 -22.03
N LYS A 141 6.13 27.45 -22.67
CA LYS A 141 4.81 27.58 -22.03
C LYS A 141 4.55 26.44 -21.05
N VAL A 142 4.96 25.22 -21.41
CA VAL A 142 4.91 24.04 -20.55
C VAL A 142 5.84 24.21 -19.35
N PHE A 143 7.09 24.66 -19.53
CA PHE A 143 8.00 24.93 -18.43
C PHE A 143 7.51 26.04 -17.49
N THR A 144 6.87 27.08 -18.02
CA THR A 144 6.27 28.16 -17.21
C THR A 144 5.04 27.66 -16.44
N ALA A 145 4.19 26.85 -17.07
CA ALA A 145 3.03 26.22 -16.42
C ALA A 145 3.47 25.19 -15.37
N ILE A 146 4.51 24.41 -15.64
CA ILE A 146 5.15 23.48 -14.69
C ILE A 146 5.77 24.24 -13.53
N ALA A 147 6.46 25.36 -13.76
CA ALA A 147 7.04 26.17 -12.68
C ALA A 147 5.95 26.74 -11.76
N LYS A 148 4.86 27.28 -12.33
CA LYS A 148 3.70 27.76 -11.57
C LYS A 148 2.99 26.62 -10.83
N ARG A 149 2.74 25.48 -11.49
CA ARG A 149 2.21 24.26 -10.87
C ARG A 149 3.08 23.82 -9.72
N ASN A 150 4.40 23.74 -9.90
CA ASN A 150 5.34 23.28 -8.89
C ASN A 150 5.43 24.26 -7.70
N ALA A 151 5.29 25.57 -7.91
CA ALA A 151 5.22 26.54 -6.81
C ALA A 151 3.92 26.41 -5.99
N VAL A 152 2.78 26.24 -6.67
CA VAL A 152 1.48 26.00 -6.02
C VAL A 152 1.47 24.65 -5.31
N MET A 153 1.94 23.59 -5.97
CA MET A 153 2.06 22.24 -5.42
C MET A 153 2.97 22.22 -4.21
N ARG A 154 4.13 22.89 -4.23
CA ARG A 154 5.00 23.01 -3.03
C ARG A 154 4.27 23.65 -1.85
N THR A 155 3.50 24.71 -2.10
CA THR A 155 2.70 25.38 -1.05
C THR A 155 1.59 24.47 -0.51
N LEU A 156 0.90 23.75 -1.39
CA LEU A 156 -0.14 22.79 -1.01
C LEU A 156 0.44 21.59 -0.26
N ILE A 157 1.58 21.06 -0.72
CA ILE A 157 2.35 19.99 -0.05
C ILE A 157 2.79 20.46 1.34
N LYS A 158 3.25 21.69 1.51
CA LYS A 158 3.61 22.23 2.83
C LYS A 158 2.40 22.28 3.78
N ARG A 159 1.26 22.81 3.33
CA ARG A 159 0.02 22.82 4.13
C ARG A 159 -0.48 21.41 4.45
N GLN A 160 -0.31 20.49 3.51
CA GLN A 160 -0.64 19.09 3.68
C GLN A 160 0.28 18.41 4.70
N LYS A 161 1.58 18.70 4.69
CA LYS A 161 2.56 18.22 5.69
C LYS A 161 2.15 18.67 7.09
N GLU A 162 1.77 19.93 7.27
CA GLU A 162 1.31 20.46 8.56
C GLU A 162 0.04 19.74 9.06
N ARG A 163 -0.87 19.37 8.16
CA ARG A 163 -2.07 18.58 8.49
C ARG A 163 -1.75 17.13 8.84
N ILE A 164 -0.88 16.49 8.07
CA ILE A 164 -0.42 15.12 8.34
C ILE A 164 0.33 15.09 9.68
N ALA A 165 1.15 16.09 9.99
CA ALA A 165 1.84 16.20 11.27
C ALA A 165 0.86 16.36 12.46
N ARG A 166 -0.23 17.11 12.28
CA ARG A 166 -1.33 17.15 13.28
C ARG A 166 -2.01 15.78 13.42
N GLY A 167 -2.20 15.07 12.31
CA GLY A 167 -2.72 13.70 12.31
C GLY A 167 -1.80 12.71 13.03
N GLU A 168 -0.49 12.75 12.78
CA GLU A 168 0.50 11.94 13.49
C GLU A 168 0.45 12.18 14.99
N GLN A 169 0.40 13.44 15.43
CA GLN A 169 0.33 13.76 16.86
C GLN A 169 -0.95 13.26 17.51
N ARG A 170 -2.10 13.41 16.84
CA ARG A 170 -3.38 12.91 17.33
C ARG A 170 -3.41 11.38 17.39
N LEU A 171 -2.87 10.71 16.37
CA LEU A 171 -2.75 9.26 16.33
C LEU A 171 -1.83 8.76 17.44
N TYR A 172 -0.70 9.43 17.66
CA TYR A 172 0.18 9.13 18.79
C TYR A 172 -0.55 9.26 20.13
N GLN A 173 -1.34 10.31 20.33
CA GLN A 173 -2.14 10.48 21.56
C GLN A 173 -3.15 9.35 21.77
N GLU A 174 -3.91 8.98 20.74
CA GLU A 174 -4.84 7.84 20.81
C GLU A 174 -4.13 6.55 21.22
N ILE A 175 -2.99 6.24 20.58
CA ILE A 175 -2.19 5.05 20.90
C ILE A 175 -1.69 5.10 22.34
N ARG A 176 -1.22 6.26 22.81
CA ARG A 176 -0.76 6.43 24.20
C ARG A 176 -1.88 6.27 25.23
N GLU A 177 -3.09 6.73 24.92
CA GLU A 177 -4.25 6.60 25.81
C GLU A 177 -4.73 5.15 25.90
N VAL A 178 -4.70 4.41 24.80
CA VAL A 178 -5.26 3.05 24.69
C VAL A 178 -4.27 1.95 25.10
N CYS A 179 -3.00 2.11 24.74
CA CYS A 179 -1.95 1.10 24.90
C CYS A 179 -0.81 1.53 25.85
N GLY A 180 -0.67 2.84 26.13
CA GLY A 180 0.43 3.33 26.97
C GLY A 180 1.81 3.06 26.38
N ASP A 181 2.70 2.49 27.20
CA ASP A 181 4.06 2.06 26.82
C ASP A 181 4.12 0.63 26.29
N GLU A 182 3.03 -0.15 26.41
CA GLU A 182 2.97 -1.52 25.90
C GLU A 182 2.89 -1.51 24.37
N ALA A 183 3.57 -2.48 23.74
CA ALA A 183 3.59 -2.59 22.29
C ALA A 183 2.18 -2.83 21.75
N VAL A 184 1.74 -2.01 20.79
CA VAL A 184 0.44 -2.20 20.13
C VAL A 184 0.38 -3.57 19.45
N THR A 185 -0.70 -4.30 19.69
CA THR A 185 -0.99 -5.61 19.11
C THR A 185 -2.24 -5.56 18.21
N GLU A 186 -2.50 -6.65 17.49
CA GLU A 186 -3.73 -6.76 16.67
C GLU A 186 -5.01 -6.67 17.50
N ASP A 187 -4.98 -7.10 18.76
CA ASP A 187 -6.16 -7.10 19.65
C ASP A 187 -6.53 -5.68 20.12
N ASP A 188 -5.62 -4.72 19.95
CA ASP A 188 -5.85 -3.31 20.30
C ASP A 188 -6.56 -2.53 19.18
N LEU A 189 -6.48 -3.00 17.92
CA LEU A 189 -7.00 -2.29 16.76
C LEU A 189 -8.47 -1.87 16.89
N PRO A 190 -9.40 -2.69 17.43
CA PRO A 190 -10.80 -2.27 17.61
C PRO A 190 -10.97 -1.06 18.54
N ARG A 191 -9.98 -0.77 19.40
CA ARG A 191 -9.97 0.36 20.35
C ARG A 191 -9.27 1.61 19.79
N LEU A 192 -8.80 1.58 18.53
CA LEU A 192 -8.05 2.66 17.88
C LEU A 192 -8.83 3.22 16.67
N PRO A 193 -9.97 3.90 16.89
CA PRO A 193 -10.83 4.39 15.81
C PRO A 193 -10.16 5.44 14.90
N TYR A 194 -9.25 6.28 15.43
CA TYR A 194 -8.52 7.26 14.63
C TYR A 194 -7.44 6.60 13.78
N LEU A 195 -6.74 5.57 14.26
CA LEU A 195 -5.87 4.73 13.43
C LEU A 195 -6.63 4.14 12.24
N ASN A 196 -7.81 3.58 12.50
CA ASN A 196 -8.67 3.04 11.44
C ASN A 196 -9.07 4.13 10.44
N ALA A 197 -9.42 5.32 10.93
CA ALA A 197 -9.76 6.46 10.11
C ALA A 197 -8.58 6.92 9.23
N VAL A 198 -7.36 6.94 9.78
CA VAL A 198 -6.11 7.22 9.09
C VAL A 198 -5.86 6.19 7.98
N PHE A 199 -6.05 4.91 8.25
CA PHE A 199 -5.90 3.84 7.27
C PHE A 199 -6.87 4.00 6.09
N HIS A 200 -8.15 4.22 6.36
CA HIS A 200 -9.16 4.36 5.32
C HIS A 200 -9.03 5.65 4.49
N GLU A 201 -8.69 6.78 5.12
CA GLU A 201 -8.43 8.03 4.38
C GLU A 201 -7.16 7.92 3.53
N THR A 202 -6.15 7.19 4.01
CA THR A 202 -4.95 6.90 3.22
C THR A 202 -5.30 6.05 2.00
N LEU A 203 -6.10 4.99 2.15
CA LEU A 203 -6.57 4.20 0.99
C LEU A 203 -7.43 5.01 0.01
N ARG A 204 -8.26 5.93 0.49
CA ARG A 204 -9.03 6.82 -0.38
C ARG A 204 -8.10 7.72 -1.19
N ARG A 205 -7.18 8.41 -0.52
CA ARG A 205 -6.30 9.42 -1.15
C ARG A 205 -5.16 8.82 -1.97
N HIS A 206 -4.70 7.63 -1.59
CA HIS A 206 -3.54 6.93 -2.12
C HIS A 206 -3.87 5.46 -2.36
N SER A 207 -4.95 5.19 -3.11
CA SER A 207 -5.32 3.83 -3.47
C SER A 207 -4.18 3.15 -4.22
N ALA A 208 -3.75 1.99 -3.73
CA ALA A 208 -2.75 1.17 -4.41
C ALA A 208 -3.22 0.74 -5.81
N VAL A 209 -4.54 0.61 -6.03
CA VAL A 209 -5.15 0.25 -7.31
C VAL A 209 -6.12 1.37 -7.70
N PRO A 210 -5.67 2.41 -8.43
CA PRO A 210 -6.51 3.55 -8.79
C PRO A 210 -7.58 3.20 -9.85
N VAL A 211 -7.37 2.14 -10.62
CA VAL A 211 -8.36 1.58 -11.57
C VAL A 211 -8.47 0.08 -11.34
N LEU A 212 -9.68 -0.42 -11.05
CA LEU A 212 -9.89 -1.85 -10.83
C LEU A 212 -9.73 -2.65 -12.13
N ALA A 213 -9.23 -3.88 -11.99
CA ALA A 213 -9.06 -4.79 -13.12
C ALA A 213 -10.36 -4.95 -13.91
N PRO A 214 -10.30 -4.96 -15.26
CA PRO A 214 -11.47 -5.01 -16.11
C PRO A 214 -12.35 -6.23 -15.85
N ARG A 215 -13.65 -6.07 -16.09
CA ARG A 215 -14.68 -7.10 -15.97
C ARG A 215 -15.58 -7.09 -17.19
N PHE A 216 -15.95 -8.27 -17.68
CA PHE A 216 -16.95 -8.39 -18.73
C PHE A 216 -18.35 -8.39 -18.12
N VAL A 217 -19.25 -7.64 -18.75
CA VAL A 217 -20.69 -7.68 -18.47
C VAL A 217 -21.23 -9.00 -19.00
N HIS A 218 -21.97 -9.75 -18.20
CA HIS A 218 -22.44 -11.10 -18.56
C HIS A 218 -23.81 -11.12 -19.24
N GLU A 219 -24.61 -10.08 -19.05
CA GLU A 219 -25.95 -9.93 -19.59
C GLU A 219 -26.21 -8.46 -19.91
N ASP A 220 -27.05 -8.18 -20.91
CA ASP A 220 -27.45 -6.83 -21.25
C ASP A 220 -28.03 -6.14 -20.00
N THR A 221 -27.49 -4.97 -19.66
CA THR A 221 -27.83 -4.29 -18.40
C THR A 221 -27.91 -2.78 -18.58
N LYS A 222 -28.31 -2.07 -17.53
CA LYS A 222 -28.30 -0.60 -17.50
C LYS A 222 -27.39 -0.10 -16.37
N LEU A 223 -26.52 0.86 -16.68
CA LEU A 223 -25.68 1.53 -15.69
C LEU A 223 -25.63 3.03 -15.96
N GLY A 224 -25.87 3.84 -14.92
CA GLY A 224 -25.83 5.30 -15.05
C GLY A 224 -26.80 5.88 -16.08
N GLY A 225 -27.89 5.16 -16.38
CA GLY A 225 -28.87 5.54 -17.41
C GLY A 225 -28.54 5.05 -18.83
N TYR A 226 -27.42 4.35 -19.03
CA TYR A 226 -27.00 3.81 -20.33
C TYR A 226 -27.29 2.32 -20.44
N ASP A 227 -27.68 1.87 -21.63
CA ASP A 227 -27.76 0.45 -21.99
C ASP A 227 -26.36 -0.10 -22.29
N ILE A 228 -25.98 -1.18 -21.61
CA ILE A 228 -24.66 -1.82 -21.67
C ILE A 228 -24.84 -3.27 -22.13
N PRO A 229 -24.44 -3.61 -23.38
CA PRO A 229 -24.56 -4.97 -23.89
C PRO A 229 -23.67 -5.98 -23.15
N ALA A 230 -24.10 -7.23 -23.11
CA ALA A 230 -23.29 -8.36 -22.71
C ALA A 230 -22.00 -8.43 -23.53
N GLY A 231 -20.89 -8.82 -22.89
CA GLY A 231 -19.56 -8.83 -23.48
C GLY A 231 -18.84 -7.47 -23.44
N THR A 232 -19.49 -6.39 -22.98
CA THR A 232 -18.79 -5.11 -22.77
C THR A 232 -17.77 -5.24 -21.65
N GLN A 233 -16.53 -4.78 -21.89
CA GLN A 233 -15.51 -4.69 -20.86
C GLN A 233 -15.66 -3.38 -20.06
N MET A 234 -15.72 -3.48 -18.75
CA MET A 234 -15.89 -2.36 -17.83
C MET A 234 -14.74 -2.28 -16.83
N MET A 235 -14.35 -1.06 -16.47
CA MET A 235 -13.37 -0.75 -15.43
C MET A 235 -13.96 0.29 -14.50
N VAL A 236 -13.56 0.25 -13.22
CA VAL A 236 -13.95 1.25 -12.23
C VAL A 236 -12.76 2.14 -11.94
N ASN A 237 -12.88 3.43 -12.26
CA ASN A 237 -11.88 4.45 -11.90
C ASN A 237 -12.08 4.86 -10.44
N VAL A 238 -11.48 4.10 -9.53
CA VAL A 238 -11.56 4.33 -8.08
C VAL A 238 -10.96 5.68 -7.71
N TYR A 239 -9.86 6.09 -8.34
CA TYR A 239 -9.28 7.43 -8.13
C TYR A 239 -10.30 8.53 -8.47
N GLY A 240 -10.97 8.42 -9.62
CA GLY A 240 -12.03 9.34 -10.02
C GLY A 240 -13.17 9.39 -9.00
N CYS A 241 -13.64 8.22 -8.53
CA CYS A 241 -14.65 8.14 -7.47
C CYS A 241 -14.20 8.77 -6.15
N HIS A 242 -12.91 8.72 -5.83
CA HIS A 242 -12.33 9.32 -4.62
C HIS A 242 -12.09 10.82 -4.72
N MET A 243 -12.00 11.34 -5.95
CA MET A 243 -11.82 12.76 -6.22
C MET A 243 -13.14 13.49 -6.55
N ASP A 244 -14.27 12.76 -6.62
CA ASP A 244 -15.59 13.33 -6.88
C ASP A 244 -16.06 14.18 -5.68
N ASP A 245 -16.13 15.49 -5.89
CA ASP A 245 -16.53 16.49 -4.89
C ASP A 245 -18.03 16.42 -4.53
N LYS A 246 -18.84 15.70 -5.31
CA LYS A 246 -20.24 15.42 -4.99
C LYS A 246 -20.40 14.31 -3.96
N VAL A 247 -19.35 13.48 -3.81
CA VAL A 247 -19.33 12.34 -2.89
C VAL A 247 -18.45 12.62 -1.68
N TRP A 248 -17.33 13.33 -1.90
CA TRP A 248 -16.33 13.59 -0.87
C TRP A 248 -16.13 15.08 -0.66
N ASP A 249 -16.47 15.57 0.53
CA ASP A 249 -16.14 16.94 0.92
C ASP A 249 -14.62 17.16 0.95
N SER A 250 -14.18 18.17 0.20
CA SER A 250 -12.76 18.52 0.01
C SER A 250 -11.91 17.29 -0.35
N PRO A 251 -12.12 16.68 -1.53
CA PRO A 251 -11.56 15.36 -1.86
C PRO A 251 -10.02 15.35 -1.93
N GLU A 252 -9.42 16.49 -2.27
CA GLU A 252 -7.97 16.64 -2.36
C GLU A 252 -7.28 16.65 -0.99
N ASP A 253 -8.04 17.00 0.04
CA ASP A 253 -7.58 17.08 1.41
C ASP A 253 -7.52 15.70 2.05
N TRP A 254 -6.47 15.47 2.84
CA TRP A 254 -6.41 14.30 3.73
C TRP A 254 -7.04 14.66 5.07
N LEU A 255 -8.20 14.07 5.33
CA LEU A 255 -9.05 14.30 6.50
C LEU A 255 -9.52 12.95 7.06
N PRO A 256 -8.70 12.29 7.91
CA PRO A 256 -9.09 11.05 8.58
C PRO A 256 -10.44 11.17 9.29
N GLU A 257 -10.75 12.36 9.81
CA GLU A 257 -11.97 12.65 10.55
C GLU A 257 -13.26 12.24 9.83
N ARG A 258 -13.27 12.14 8.50
CA ARG A 258 -14.44 11.69 7.72
C ARG A 258 -14.80 10.21 7.96
N PHE A 259 -13.88 9.44 8.54
CA PHE A 259 -14.06 8.04 8.91
C PHE A 259 -14.25 7.85 10.42
N LEU A 260 -14.48 8.94 11.18
CA LEU A 260 -14.86 8.89 12.60
C LEU A 260 -16.39 8.92 12.73
N GLY A 261 -16.99 7.96 13.45
CA GLY A 261 -18.44 7.87 13.66
C GLY A 261 -18.87 6.59 14.37
N GLU A 262 -20.16 6.48 14.73
CA GLU A 262 -20.69 5.32 15.45
C GLU A 262 -20.79 4.07 14.55
N SER A 263 -19.99 3.08 14.91
CA SER A 263 -19.88 1.75 14.33
C SER A 263 -19.30 1.68 12.91
N PHE A 264 -18.20 0.93 12.82
CA PHE A 264 -17.63 0.43 11.59
C PHE A 264 -18.63 -0.53 10.94
N ASP A 265 -19.46 -0.05 10.00
CA ASP A 265 -20.34 -0.96 9.27
C ASP A 265 -19.50 -1.75 8.24
N ALA A 266 -19.89 -2.99 7.95
CA ALA A 266 -19.33 -3.73 6.83
C ALA A 266 -19.45 -2.93 5.51
N ALA A 267 -20.41 -2.01 5.42
CA ALA A 267 -20.56 -1.04 4.33
C ALA A 267 -19.36 -0.07 4.19
N ASP A 268 -18.70 0.32 5.29
CA ASP A 268 -17.55 1.23 5.26
C ASP A 268 -16.32 0.61 4.60
N ARG A 269 -16.20 -0.72 4.64
CA ARG A 269 -15.16 -1.47 3.91
C ARG A 269 -15.28 -1.33 2.39
N TYR A 270 -16.48 -1.01 1.90
CA TYR A 270 -16.73 -0.74 0.48
C TYR A 270 -16.66 0.74 0.12
N LYS A 271 -16.70 1.67 1.09
CA LYS A 271 -16.69 3.12 0.81
C LYS A 271 -15.48 3.57 -0.01
N THR A 272 -14.32 2.96 0.22
CA THR A 272 -13.10 3.27 -0.55
C THR A 272 -12.88 2.36 -1.75
N LEU A 273 -13.61 1.25 -1.88
CA LEU A 273 -13.32 0.18 -2.86
C LEU A 273 -11.83 -0.20 -2.94
N GLY A 274 -11.01 0.08 -1.91
CA GLY A 274 -9.54 -0.04 -1.97
C GLY A 274 -9.07 -1.49 -2.10
N PHE A 275 -9.94 -2.43 -1.73
CA PHE A 275 -9.76 -3.87 -1.90
C PHE A 275 -10.71 -4.46 -2.96
N GLY A 276 -11.41 -3.62 -3.70
CA GLY A 276 -12.52 -4.00 -4.56
C GLY A 276 -13.76 -4.44 -3.78
N ALA A 277 -14.67 -5.14 -4.45
CA ALA A 277 -15.93 -5.59 -3.86
C ALA A 277 -16.40 -6.94 -4.42
N GLY A 278 -17.43 -7.50 -3.80
CA GLY A 278 -18.11 -8.72 -4.26
C GLY A 278 -17.24 -9.98 -4.20
N ARG A 279 -17.58 -10.98 -5.02
CA ARG A 279 -16.92 -12.31 -4.99
C ARG A 279 -15.43 -12.26 -5.35
N ARG A 280 -14.99 -11.20 -6.04
CA ARG A 280 -13.59 -10.94 -6.41
C ARG A 280 -12.87 -9.93 -5.51
N ILE A 281 -13.46 -9.57 -4.36
CA ILE A 281 -12.76 -8.75 -3.34
C ILE A 281 -11.39 -9.36 -3.00
N CYS A 282 -10.41 -8.50 -2.72
CA CYS A 282 -9.04 -8.90 -2.39
C CYS A 282 -9.03 -9.96 -1.29
N ALA A 283 -8.45 -11.12 -1.60
CA ALA A 283 -8.33 -12.23 -0.66
C ALA A 283 -7.46 -11.87 0.55
N GLY A 284 -6.42 -11.03 0.34
CA GLY A 284 -5.51 -10.57 1.39
C GLY A 284 -5.97 -9.31 2.12
N SER A 285 -7.23 -8.86 1.96
CA SER A 285 -7.72 -7.63 2.58
C SER A 285 -7.58 -7.62 4.10
N LEU A 286 -7.98 -8.71 4.77
CA LEU A 286 -7.87 -8.85 6.22
C LEU A 286 -6.41 -8.71 6.68
N GLN A 287 -5.51 -9.44 6.04
CA GLN A 287 -4.08 -9.41 6.35
C GLN A 287 -3.47 -8.03 6.10
N ALA A 288 -3.79 -7.40 4.97
CA ALA A 288 -3.28 -6.09 4.63
C ALA A 288 -3.73 -5.04 5.66
N VAL A 289 -4.98 -5.09 6.10
CA VAL A 289 -5.51 -4.20 7.16
C VAL A 289 -4.76 -4.44 8.47
N SER A 290 -4.62 -5.69 8.91
CA SER A 290 -3.93 -6.02 10.17
C SER A 290 -2.47 -5.58 10.16
N ILE A 291 -1.69 -6.01 9.16
CA ILE A 291 -0.26 -5.68 9.06
C ILE A 291 -0.07 -4.17 9.01
N THR A 292 -0.81 -3.49 8.12
CA THR A 292 -0.61 -2.04 7.89
C THR A 292 -1.02 -1.24 9.12
N SER A 293 -2.13 -1.59 9.77
CA SER A 293 -2.61 -0.86 10.94
C SER A 293 -1.68 -1.03 12.13
N VAL A 294 -1.24 -2.26 12.43
CA VAL A 294 -0.27 -2.49 13.52
C VAL A 294 1.07 -1.84 13.19
N ALA A 295 1.55 -1.94 11.94
CA ALA A 295 2.79 -1.30 11.53
C ALA A 295 2.72 0.23 11.71
N ILE A 296 1.68 0.89 11.21
CA ILE A 296 1.47 2.34 11.41
C ILE A 296 1.45 2.67 12.91
N ALA A 297 0.67 1.93 13.70
CA ALA A 297 0.55 2.19 15.13
C ALA A 297 1.90 2.07 15.85
N ARG A 298 2.62 0.98 15.60
CA ARG A 298 3.94 0.70 16.19
C ARG A 298 5.01 1.69 15.75
N PHE A 299 5.00 2.10 14.48
CA PHE A 299 5.93 3.11 13.98
C PHE A 299 5.66 4.49 14.59
N VAL A 300 4.39 4.89 14.72
CA VAL A 300 4.02 6.15 15.38
C VAL A 300 4.32 6.09 16.87
N GLN A 301 4.13 4.94 17.51
CA GLN A 301 4.42 4.73 18.93
C GLN A 301 5.91 4.89 19.25
N GLU A 302 6.79 4.32 18.43
CA GLU A 302 8.22 4.21 18.74
C GLU A 302 9.11 5.25 18.06
N LEU A 303 8.65 5.87 16.96
CA LEU A 303 9.48 6.73 16.10
C LEU A 303 8.76 8.05 15.81
N ALA A 304 9.53 9.13 15.73
CA ALA A 304 9.11 10.41 15.18
C ALA A 304 9.79 10.63 13.82
N TRP A 305 8.99 11.06 12.85
CA TRP A 305 9.35 11.05 11.43
C TRP A 305 9.56 12.46 10.90
N ARG A 306 10.62 12.66 10.10
CA ARG A 306 10.88 13.93 9.41
C ARG A 306 11.29 13.67 7.97
N LEU A 307 10.74 14.44 7.03
CA LEU A 307 11.12 14.34 5.62
C LEU A 307 12.48 14.99 5.37
N GLY A 308 13.29 14.41 4.47
CA GLY A 308 14.46 15.08 3.90
C GLY A 308 14.07 16.27 3.00
N GLU A 309 14.95 17.26 2.88
CA GLU A 309 14.70 18.48 2.10
C GLU A 309 14.53 18.25 0.59
N ALA A 310 14.99 17.10 0.08
CA ALA A 310 14.95 16.75 -1.35
C ALA A 310 13.66 16.02 -1.81
N ASP A 311 12.84 15.49 -0.89
CA ASP A 311 11.72 14.59 -1.21
C ASP A 311 10.35 15.27 -1.36
N GLU A 312 10.35 16.55 -1.73
CA GLU A 312 9.15 17.40 -1.72
C GLU A 312 8.17 17.18 -2.87
N GLY A 313 8.44 16.23 -3.77
CA GLY A 313 7.58 15.89 -4.91
C GLY A 313 6.65 14.70 -4.65
N LYS A 314 5.37 14.87 -4.97
CA LYS A 314 4.44 13.75 -5.21
C LYS A 314 4.44 13.46 -6.71
N GLU A 315 5.44 12.71 -7.17
CA GLU A 315 5.41 12.11 -8.50
C GLU A 315 5.02 10.65 -8.33
N ASP A 316 3.71 10.41 -8.30
CA ASP A 316 3.15 9.06 -8.33
C ASP A 316 3.15 8.61 -9.80
N THR A 317 3.77 7.47 -10.10
CA THR A 317 3.57 6.79 -11.38
C THR A 317 2.35 5.89 -11.28
N MET A 318 1.46 6.00 -12.25
CA MET A 318 0.40 5.03 -12.44
C MET A 318 0.96 3.86 -13.23
N GLN A 319 1.24 2.76 -12.53
CA GLN A 319 1.55 1.46 -13.11
C GLN A 319 0.37 0.52 -12.84
N PHE A 320 0.56 -0.81 -12.85
CA PHE A 320 -0.47 -1.75 -12.36
C PHE A 320 -0.93 -1.41 -10.92
N THR A 321 -0.03 -0.83 -10.13
CA THR A 321 -0.33 -0.16 -8.85
C THR A 321 0.20 1.27 -8.84
N ALA A 322 -0.40 2.16 -8.05
CA ALA A 322 0.15 3.48 -7.80
C ALA A 322 1.42 3.34 -6.94
N LEU A 323 2.57 3.76 -7.46
CA LEU A 323 3.85 3.76 -6.76
C LEU A 323 4.46 5.16 -6.78
N LYS A 324 5.25 5.49 -5.76
CA LYS A 324 6.06 6.70 -5.79
C LYS A 324 7.26 6.47 -6.73
N LEU A 325 7.50 7.40 -7.66
CA LEU A 325 8.59 7.31 -8.65
C LEU A 325 9.97 7.20 -8.00
N HIS A 326 10.16 7.88 -6.87
CA HIS A 326 11.39 7.86 -6.09
C HIS A 326 11.13 7.33 -4.67
N PRO A 327 12.03 6.50 -4.12
CA PRO A 327 11.93 6.04 -2.74
C PRO A 327 11.85 7.21 -1.77
N LEU A 328 11.04 7.05 -0.72
CA LEU A 328 10.91 8.05 0.33
C LEU A 328 12.08 7.90 1.31
N HIS A 329 12.89 8.94 1.39
CA HIS A 329 13.96 9.12 2.34
C HIS A 329 13.47 9.90 3.55
N VAL A 330 13.53 9.26 4.71
CA VAL A 330 13.06 9.82 5.98
C VAL A 330 14.17 9.87 7.01
N HIS A 331 14.16 10.91 7.83
CA HIS A 331 14.92 10.97 9.06
C HIS A 331 14.02 10.49 10.20
N LEU A 332 14.52 9.54 10.98
CA LEU A 332 13.79 8.94 12.08
C LEU A 332 14.48 9.31 13.39
N THR A 333 13.68 9.57 14.42
CA THR A 333 14.17 9.80 15.78
C THR A 333 13.39 8.89 16.74
N PRO A 334 14.05 8.15 17.65
CA PRO A 334 13.33 7.32 18.60
C PRO A 334 12.55 8.20 19.59
N ARG A 335 11.29 7.84 19.88
CA ARG A 335 10.52 8.45 20.97
C ARG A 335 10.95 7.82 22.31
N SER A 336 11.23 8.63 23.33
CA SER A 336 11.59 8.13 24.68
C SER A 336 10.34 7.57 25.40
N ALA A 337 10.35 6.45 26.13
CA ALA A 337 11.35 5.40 26.33
C ALA A 337 10.67 4.13 26.88
N ARG A 338 11.19 2.94 26.55
CA ARG A 338 11.14 1.79 27.47
C ARG A 338 11.93 2.18 28.73
N ARG A 339 11.25 2.59 29.81
CA ARG A 339 11.85 2.46 31.14
C ARG A 339 12.00 0.95 31.39
N ARG A 340 13.22 0.43 31.26
CA ARG A 340 13.56 -0.85 31.88
C ARG A 340 13.25 -0.70 33.36
N VAL A 341 12.19 -1.34 33.83
CA VAL A 341 12.02 -1.62 35.24
C VAL A 341 13.17 -2.54 35.60
N ASN A 342 14.21 -2.00 36.23
CA ASN A 342 15.23 -2.80 36.88
C ASN A 342 14.52 -3.56 38.00
N SER A 343 14.28 -4.85 37.81
CA SER A 343 14.01 -5.77 38.90
C SER A 343 15.32 -5.93 39.68
N ASN A 344 15.38 -5.29 40.86
CA ASN A 344 16.33 -5.65 41.91
C ASN A 344 15.95 -7.00 42.52
#